data_AF-A0A9D9SB93-F1
#
_entry.id   AF-A0A9D9SB93-F1
#
_cell.length_a   1.000
_cell.length_b   1.000
_cell.length_c   1.000
_cell.angle_alpha   90.00
_cell.angle_beta   90.00
_cell.angle_gamma   90.00
#
_symmetry.space_group_name_H-M   'P 1'
#
loop_
_entity.id
_entity.type
_entity.pdbx_description
1 polymer ?
#
loop_
_entity_poly.entity_id
_entity_poly.type
_entity_poly.pdbx_seq_one_letter_code
_entity_poly.pdbx_strand_id
1 'polypeptide(L)'
;MSKICGWLEGTRAASPRMSDPSAGIRLMGDRLGGLSSSALQYRLGAGCAVAVRATPGETEVCKDGGVLLALAGRPTWSDAALRERAAHTGMAQSVLHAWRERGRSLLESLHGSFSLALLDSDRGEALLAID
;
A
#
# COMPACT_ATOMS: atom_id res chain seq x y z
N MET A 1 -3.90 1.60 -15.47
CA MET A 1 -3.51 2.89 -14.84
C MET A 1 -4.06 2.90 -13.42
N SER A 2 -3.18 2.94 -12.43
CA SER A 2 -3.52 3.01 -11.00
C SER A 2 -3.25 4.42 -10.47
N LYS A 3 -3.90 4.78 -9.37
CA LYS A 3 -3.60 6.01 -8.64
C LYS A 3 -3.55 5.69 -7.15
N ILE A 4 -2.47 6.06 -6.51
CA ILE A 4 -2.24 5.83 -5.08
C ILE A 4 -2.01 7.19 -4.41
N CYS A 5 -2.61 7.39 -3.24
CA CYS A 5 -2.31 8.52 -2.37
C CYS A 5 -2.30 8.07 -0.91
N GLY A 6 -1.64 8.85 -0.07
CA GLY A 6 -1.53 8.56 1.35
C GLY A 6 -0.63 9.53 2.06
N TRP A 7 -0.54 9.38 3.38
CA TRP A 7 0.42 10.11 4.20
C TRP A 7 1.00 9.18 5.26
N LEU A 8 2.20 9.55 5.71
CA LEU A 8 2.87 9.01 6.86
C LEU A 8 3.32 10.20 7.71
N GLU A 9 2.82 10.30 8.92
CA GLU A 9 3.27 11.29 9.89
C GLU A 9 4.73 10.99 10.25
N GLY A 10 5.60 11.99 10.09
CA GLY A 10 7.00 11.86 10.47
C GLY A 10 7.16 11.81 11.99
N THR A 11 8.31 11.31 12.44
CA THR A 11 8.71 11.27 13.87
C THR A 11 8.99 12.67 14.47
N ARG A 12 8.93 13.72 13.66
CA ARG A 12 9.19 15.10 14.09
C ARG A 12 7.93 15.68 14.74
N ALA A 13 8.09 16.14 15.98
CA ALA A 13 6.99 16.56 16.83
C ALA A 13 6.06 17.60 16.19
N ALA A 14 4.75 17.37 16.38
CA ALA A 14 3.65 18.33 16.33
C ALA A 14 3.22 18.90 14.96
N SER A 15 3.02 18.05 13.95
CA SER A 15 1.87 18.31 13.07
C SER A 15 0.60 18.02 13.87
N PRO A 16 -0.43 18.89 13.86
CA PRO A 16 -1.71 18.55 14.43
C PRO A 16 -2.19 17.27 13.73
N ARG A 17 -2.41 16.21 14.51
CA ARG A 17 -2.99 14.96 13.99
C ARG A 17 -4.25 15.33 13.23
N MET A 18 -4.39 14.81 12.02
CA MET A 18 -5.57 15.09 11.22
C MET A 18 -6.82 14.69 12.02
N SER A 19 -7.72 15.65 12.25
CA SER A 19 -8.89 15.48 13.13
C SER A 19 -9.84 14.39 12.63
N ASP A 20 -9.92 14.24 11.30
CA ASP A 20 -10.64 13.15 10.64
C ASP A 20 -9.76 12.52 9.54
N PRO A 21 -8.97 11.49 9.89
CA PRO A 21 -8.16 10.75 8.94
C PRO A 21 -8.98 10.19 7.76
N SER A 22 -10.22 9.75 8.03
CA SER A 22 -11.06 9.12 7.02
C SER A 22 -11.53 10.13 5.96
N ALA A 23 -11.94 11.33 6.38
CA ALA A 23 -12.28 12.41 5.46
C ALA A 23 -11.05 12.86 4.65
N GLY A 24 -9.89 12.96 5.30
CA GLY A 24 -8.65 13.35 4.64
C GLY A 24 -8.24 12.39 3.51
N ILE A 25 -8.19 11.08 3.77
CA ILE A 25 -7.80 10.11 2.74
C ILE A 25 -8.80 10.05 1.59
N ARG A 26 -10.10 10.19 1.89
CA ARG A 26 -11.15 10.23 0.86
C ARG A 26 -11.00 11.47 -0.02
N LEU A 27 -10.80 12.64 0.57
CA LEU A 27 -10.57 13.89 -0.15
C LEU A 27 -9.34 13.80 -1.06
N MET A 28 -8.25 13.20 -0.57
CA MET A 28 -7.06 12.93 -1.39
C MET A 28 -7.40 11.98 -2.55
N GLY A 29 -8.10 10.89 -2.26
CA GLY A 29 -8.49 9.89 -3.26
C GLY A 29 -9.48 10.37 -4.32
N ASP A 30 -10.33 11.33 -3.98
CA ASP A 30 -11.28 11.94 -4.91
C ASP A 30 -10.58 12.96 -5.83
N ARG A 31 -9.58 13.70 -5.31
CA ARG A 31 -8.76 14.64 -6.10
C ARG A 31 -7.87 13.96 -7.13
N LEU A 32 -7.54 12.69 -6.96
CA LEU A 32 -6.77 11.93 -7.95
C LEU A 32 -7.51 11.83 -9.30
N GLY A 33 -8.86 11.87 -9.31
CA GLY A 33 -9.70 11.87 -10.51
C GLY A 33 -9.50 10.67 -11.46
N GLY A 34 -10.06 10.73 -12.67
CA GLY A 34 -9.64 9.94 -13.84
C GLY A 34 -9.92 8.43 -13.87
N LEU A 35 -10.69 7.88 -12.93
CA LEU A 35 -11.17 6.49 -12.95
C LEU A 35 -12.60 6.43 -12.38
N SER A 36 -13.56 7.03 -13.09
CA SER A 36 -14.93 7.30 -12.61
C SER A 36 -15.71 6.04 -12.19
N SER A 37 -15.36 4.87 -12.71
CA SER A 37 -15.99 3.58 -12.35
C SER A 37 -15.24 2.78 -11.27
N SER A 38 -14.04 3.20 -10.87
CA SER A 38 -13.21 2.45 -9.93
C SER A 38 -13.45 2.94 -8.50
N ALA A 39 -13.84 2.05 -7.60
CA ALA A 39 -14.03 2.39 -6.19
C ALA A 39 -12.69 2.73 -5.51
N LEU A 40 -12.70 3.75 -4.64
CA LEU A 40 -11.54 4.05 -3.79
C LEU A 40 -11.46 3.01 -2.68
N GLN A 41 -10.34 2.31 -2.60
CA GLN A 41 -10.02 1.45 -1.47
C GLN A 41 -8.98 2.13 -0.60
N TYR A 42 -9.12 2.07 0.73
CA TYR A 42 -8.17 2.69 1.63
C TYR A 42 -8.02 1.93 2.96
N ARG A 43 -6.94 2.24 3.68
CA ARG A 43 -6.67 1.78 5.04
C ARG A 43 -6.15 2.93 5.89
N LEU A 44 -6.50 2.89 7.18
CA LEU A 44 -6.09 3.85 8.20
C LEU A 44 -5.19 3.14 9.23
N GLY A 45 -4.11 3.80 9.60
CA GLY A 45 -3.15 3.40 10.62
C GLY A 45 -2.96 4.52 11.66
N ALA A 46 -2.15 4.23 12.69
CA ALA A 46 -1.78 5.26 13.65
C ALA A 46 -0.78 6.22 12.96
N GLY A 47 -1.22 7.45 12.68
CA GLY A 47 -0.40 8.46 12.02
C GLY A 47 -0.15 8.20 10.52
N CYS A 48 -0.90 7.30 9.88
CA CYS A 48 -0.75 7.06 8.45
C CYS A 48 -2.06 6.62 7.80
N ALA A 49 -2.15 6.80 6.48
CA ALA A 49 -3.18 6.20 5.66
C ALA A 49 -2.71 6.04 4.23
N VAL A 50 -3.29 5.06 3.55
CA VAL A 50 -3.04 4.81 2.13
C VAL A 50 -4.35 4.49 1.43
N ALA A 51 -4.47 4.94 0.19
CA ALA A 51 -5.60 4.66 -0.67
C ALA A 51 -5.14 4.39 -2.10
N VAL A 52 -5.93 3.59 -2.79
CA VAL A 52 -5.71 3.21 -4.18
C VAL A 52 -7.03 3.23 -4.95
N ARG A 53 -6.91 3.64 -6.20
CA ARG A 53 -7.95 3.53 -7.21
C ARG A 53 -7.33 2.93 -8.46
N ALA A 54 -7.81 1.76 -8.87
CA ALA A 54 -7.39 1.10 -10.10
C ALA A 54 -8.53 0.22 -10.63
N THR A 55 -8.28 -0.47 -11.74
CA THR A 55 -9.22 -1.42 -12.34
C THR A 55 -9.79 -2.38 -11.29
N PRO A 56 -11.11 -2.64 -11.28
CA PRO A 56 -11.70 -3.62 -10.38
C PRO A 56 -11.01 -4.99 -10.49
N GLY A 57 -10.73 -5.60 -9.34
CA GLY A 57 -10.06 -6.91 -9.27
C GLY A 57 -8.53 -6.85 -9.34
N GLU A 58 -7.93 -5.68 -9.51
CA GLU A 58 -6.47 -5.48 -9.53
C GLU A 58 -5.99 -4.58 -8.39
N THR A 59 -6.76 -4.49 -7.30
CA THR A 59 -6.39 -3.69 -6.12
C THR A 59 -6.42 -4.54 -4.88
N GLU A 60 -5.36 -4.46 -4.08
CA GLU A 60 -5.34 -5.02 -2.73
C GLU A 60 -4.91 -3.93 -1.75
N VAL A 61 -5.68 -3.76 -0.68
CA VAL A 61 -5.31 -2.91 0.46
C VAL A 61 -5.37 -3.71 1.75
N CYS A 62 -4.30 -3.65 2.54
CA CYS A 62 -4.25 -4.37 3.80
C CYS A 62 -3.54 -3.55 4.88
N LYS A 63 -3.70 -4.04 6.11
CA LYS A 63 -3.07 -3.52 7.32
C LYS A 63 -2.62 -4.72 8.15
N ASP A 64 -1.41 -4.63 8.68
CA ASP A 64 -0.90 -5.57 9.67
C ASP A 64 0.00 -4.83 10.66
N GLY A 65 -0.47 -4.67 11.89
CA GLY A 65 0.17 -3.82 12.89
C GLY A 65 0.27 -2.36 12.43
N GLY A 66 1.48 -1.79 12.53
CA GLY A 66 1.83 -0.46 12.04
C GLY A 66 2.07 -0.35 10.53
N VAL A 67 1.93 -1.46 9.79
CA VAL A 67 2.18 -1.48 8.34
C VAL A 67 0.89 -1.42 7.55
N LEU A 68 0.78 -0.45 6.65
CA LEU A 68 -0.28 -0.35 5.65
C LEU A 68 0.28 -0.65 4.27
N LEU A 69 -0.52 -1.27 3.41
CA LEU A 69 -0.15 -1.50 2.02
C LEU A 69 -1.33 -1.21 1.09
N ALA A 70 -1.02 -0.56 -0.03
CA ALA A 70 -1.86 -0.47 -1.19
C ALA A 70 -1.10 -0.96 -2.41
N LEU A 71 -1.70 -1.92 -3.11
CA LEU A 71 -1.16 -2.54 -4.30
C LEU A 71 -2.19 -2.43 -5.41
N ALA A 72 -1.72 -2.03 -6.60
CA ALA A 72 -2.49 -2.11 -7.82
C ALA A 72 -1.72 -2.90 -8.89
N GLY A 73 -2.43 -3.67 -9.71
CA GLY A 73 -1.87 -4.44 -10.81
C GLY A 73 -1.79 -5.94 -10.51
N ARG A 74 -0.84 -6.63 -11.15
CA ARG A 74 -0.68 -8.08 -11.12
C ARG A 74 0.78 -8.45 -10.88
N PRO A 75 1.37 -8.08 -9.73
CA PRO A 75 2.73 -8.48 -9.46
C PRO A 75 2.81 -10.01 -9.28
N THR A 76 4.02 -10.52 -9.43
CA THR A 76 4.35 -11.93 -9.28
C THR A 76 5.68 -12.06 -8.57
N TRP A 77 5.82 -13.11 -7.77
CA TRP A 77 7.10 -13.43 -7.12
C TRP A 77 7.92 -14.35 -8.01
N SER A 78 9.19 -14.00 -8.23
CA SER A 78 10.19 -14.94 -8.77
C SER A 78 10.65 -15.95 -7.70
N ASP A 79 10.59 -15.56 -6.42
CA ASP A 79 10.84 -16.46 -5.28
C ASP A 79 9.68 -17.46 -5.10
N ALA A 80 9.99 -18.75 -5.10
CA ALA A 80 9.00 -19.82 -5.04
C ALA A 80 8.22 -19.86 -3.72
N ALA A 81 8.87 -19.57 -2.59
CA ALA A 81 8.22 -19.60 -1.27
C ALA A 81 7.27 -18.41 -1.10
N LEU A 82 7.66 -17.22 -1.57
CA LEU A 82 6.77 -16.05 -1.59
C LEU A 82 5.59 -16.24 -2.54
N ARG A 83 5.82 -16.87 -3.71
CA ARG A 83 4.75 -17.23 -4.66
C ARG A 83 3.73 -18.19 -4.05
N GLU A 84 4.19 -19.24 -3.36
CA GLU A 84 3.31 -20.17 -2.66
C GLU A 84 2.53 -19.47 -1.55
N ARG A 85 3.19 -18.62 -0.74
CA ARG A 85 2.51 -17.81 0.27
C ARG A 85 1.44 -16.92 -0.34
N ALA A 86 1.73 -16.23 -1.44
CA ALA A 86 0.77 -15.37 -2.13
C ALA A 86 -0.44 -16.16 -2.61
N ALA A 87 -0.26 -17.40 -3.08
CA ALA A 87 -1.36 -18.27 -3.49
C ALA A 87 -2.32 -18.62 -2.34
N HIS A 88 -1.81 -18.73 -1.11
CA HIS A 88 -2.60 -19.09 0.06
C HIS A 88 -3.17 -17.89 0.83
N THR A 89 -2.45 -16.77 0.85
CA THR A 89 -2.75 -15.61 1.74
C THR A 89 -3.11 -14.33 0.98
N GLY A 90 -2.96 -14.33 -0.35
CA GLY A 90 -3.07 -13.14 -1.18
C GLY A 90 -1.73 -12.42 -1.33
N MET A 91 -1.63 -11.61 -2.39
CA MET A 91 -0.39 -10.94 -2.74
C MET A 91 -0.01 -9.89 -1.69
N ALA A 92 -0.96 -9.07 -1.25
CA ALA A 92 -0.71 -8.02 -0.27
C ALA A 92 -0.14 -8.56 1.06
N GLN A 93 -0.67 -9.68 1.56
CA GLN A 93 -0.14 -10.33 2.78
C GLN A 93 1.26 -10.90 2.56
N SER A 94 1.53 -11.48 1.39
CA SER A 94 2.86 -11.97 1.06
C SER A 94 3.91 -10.85 0.99
N VAL A 95 3.54 -9.66 0.48
CA VAL A 95 4.42 -8.47 0.46
C VAL A 95 4.70 -7.97 1.87
N LEU A 96 3.69 -7.90 2.75
CA LEU A 96 3.89 -7.52 4.15
C LEU A 96 4.85 -8.46 4.88
N HIS A 97 4.74 -9.77 4.63
CA HIS A 97 5.67 -10.76 5.16
C HIS A 97 7.09 -10.52 4.62
N ALA A 98 7.25 -10.37 3.30
CA ALA A 98 8.56 -10.13 2.69
C ALA A 98 9.21 -8.81 3.17
N TRP A 99 8.41 -7.77 3.41
CA TRP A 99 8.88 -6.50 3.98
C TRP A 99 9.50 -6.68 5.37
N ARG A 100 8.88 -7.47 6.23
CA ARG A 100 9.39 -7.72 7.58
C ARG A 100 10.71 -8.49 7.56
N GLU A 101 10.85 -9.46 6.66
CA GLU A 101 12.04 -10.30 6.56
C GLU A 101 13.19 -9.64 5.80
N ARG A 102 12.90 -8.99 4.68
CA ARG A 102 13.89 -8.55 3.68
C ARG A 102 13.95 -7.03 3.51
N GLY A 103 12.99 -6.29 4.05
CA GLY A 103 12.87 -4.85 3.83
C GLY A 103 12.80 -4.52 2.33
N ARG A 104 13.61 -3.56 1.88
CA ARG A 104 13.61 -3.07 0.50
C ARG A 104 14.03 -4.13 -0.53
N SER A 105 14.84 -5.10 -0.14
CA SER A 105 15.33 -6.16 -1.05
C SER A 105 14.22 -7.10 -1.53
N LEU A 106 12.99 -7.03 -0.97
CA LEU A 106 11.84 -7.75 -1.52
C LEU A 106 11.61 -7.40 -3.01
N LEU A 107 11.88 -6.15 -3.41
CA LEU A 107 11.61 -5.65 -4.75
C LEU A 107 12.44 -6.37 -5.83
N GLU A 108 13.59 -6.92 -5.46
CA GLU A 108 14.43 -7.72 -6.37
C GLU A 108 13.71 -8.99 -6.86
N SER A 109 12.71 -9.46 -6.10
CA SER A 109 11.94 -10.67 -6.39
C SER A 109 10.51 -10.41 -6.84
N LEU A 110 10.08 -9.15 -6.95
CA LEU A 110 8.72 -8.74 -7.31
C LEU A 110 8.71 -8.20 -8.75
N HIS A 111 7.92 -8.81 -9.63
CA HIS A 111 7.90 -8.48 -11.06
C HIS A 111 6.48 -8.38 -11.62
N GLY A 112 6.36 -7.80 -12.83
CA GLY A 112 5.10 -7.67 -13.56
C GLY A 112 4.47 -6.30 -13.32
N SER A 113 3.37 -5.99 -14.00
CA SER A 113 2.80 -4.65 -13.94
C SER A 113 2.18 -4.34 -12.58
N PHE A 114 2.80 -3.44 -11.80
CA PHE A 114 2.23 -3.03 -10.52
C PHE A 114 2.54 -1.57 -10.12
N SER A 115 1.80 -1.10 -9.12
CA SER A 115 2.15 0.06 -8.32
C SER A 115 1.92 -0.27 -6.85
N LEU A 116 2.93 -0.04 -6.02
CA LEU A 116 2.95 -0.41 -4.62
C LEU A 116 3.24 0.81 -3.75
N ALA A 117 2.46 0.98 -2.69
CA ALA A 117 2.80 1.82 -1.56
C ALA A 117 2.67 1.02 -0.27
N LEU A 118 3.76 0.93 0.49
CA LEU A 118 3.82 0.37 1.83
C LEU A 118 4.24 1.48 2.79
N LEU A 119 3.47 1.67 3.85
CA LEU A 119 3.74 2.65 4.90
C LEU A 119 3.96 1.89 6.21
N ASP A 120 5.14 2.04 6.80
CA ASP A 120 5.51 1.43 8.08
C ASP A 120 5.62 2.53 9.14
N SER A 121 4.57 2.67 9.96
CA SER A 121 4.54 3.68 11.02
C SER A 121 5.53 3.40 12.14
N ASP A 122 5.87 2.12 12.36
CA ASP A 122 6.78 1.71 13.43
C ASP A 122 8.21 2.10 13.08
N ARG A 123 8.56 2.03 11.77
CA ARG A 123 9.85 2.50 11.24
C ARG A 123 9.86 3.97 10.84
N GLY A 124 8.68 4.59 10.66
CA GLY A 124 8.57 5.93 10.08
C GLY A 124 9.02 5.96 8.61
N GLU A 125 8.84 4.84 7.90
CA GLU A 125 9.31 4.65 6.53
C GLU A 125 8.16 4.39 5.55
N ALA A 126 8.36 4.83 4.31
CA ALA A 126 7.51 4.47 3.18
C ALA A 126 8.35 3.80 2.09
N LEU A 127 7.82 2.72 1.54
CA LEU A 127 8.33 2.08 0.33
C LEU A 127 7.32 2.28 -0.80
N LEU A 128 7.75 3.00 -1.84
CA LEU A 128 6.99 3.21 -3.06
C LEU A 128 7.72 2.54 -4.22
N ALA A 129 7.00 1.77 -5.04
CA ALA A 129 7.59 1.07 -6.17
C ALA A 129 6.58 0.95 -7.33
N ILE A 130 7.13 0.94 -8.55
CA ILE A 130 6.42 0.69 -9.81
C ILE A 130 7.31 -0.20 -10.68
N ASP A 131 6.69 -0.95 -11.58
CA ASP A 131 7.33 -1.71 -12.66
C ASP A 131 6.92 -1.13 -14.02
#